data_AF-A0A259JWV1-F1
#
_entry.id   AF-A0A259JWV1-F1
#
_cell.length_a   1.000
_cell.length_b   1.000
_cell.length_c   1.000
_cell.angle_alpha   90.00
_cell.angle_beta   90.00
_cell.angle_gamma   90.00
#
_symmetry.space_group_name_H-M   'P 1'
#
loop_
_entity.id
_entity.type
_entity.pdbx_description
1 polymer ?
#
loop_
_entity_poly.entity_id
_entity_poly.type
_entity_poly.pdbx_seq_one_letter_code
_entity_poly.pdbx_strand_id
1 'polypeptide(L)'
;MVLRSQSQAEYSPENYGHFGLNLRRYAHFTSPIRRYSDLIVHRGLVRAHHFGKDGLPEGTTPEQLAEVATAISGTERRAMAAERETVDRLIAHHLADQIGATFSARVTGATKAGLFVALDETGADGFIPASTLGADYYRFDETRQALVGDRTGEMHRIGDRVEVKLVEAAPVAGALRFELLSEGAYVRGARAGVRAGRRPGPGKARSLKPAGDATGPARRGEGTPGRGKPGTQVGPVGGGRGTQTTMSAIDPTGPSYAYGKVAPVPGGERPLGRALARGALGRCPQCGTGRMFSSYLKVHEACPVCDEEFHHHRADDAPPYAVIFVVGHIVVPLLVLVEEVFRPEVWVHLVTFLPLTLVLSLVLLPVLKGALIALQWSRRMHGFDPNSPEREPRPSALPTATQ
;
A
#
# COMPACT_ATOMS: atom_id res chain seq x y z
N MET A 1 -5.11 12.89 -0.52
CA MET A 1 -6.47 12.39 -0.26
C MET A 1 -6.81 11.12 -1.06
N VAL A 2 -6.38 10.99 -2.32
CA VAL A 2 -6.67 9.82 -3.17
C VAL A 2 -6.33 8.47 -2.53
N LEU A 3 -5.20 8.34 -1.82
CA LEU A 3 -4.83 7.08 -1.18
C LEU A 3 -5.75 6.67 -0.01
N ARG A 4 -6.36 7.64 0.68
CA ARG A 4 -7.26 7.39 1.82
C ARG A 4 -8.69 7.05 1.40
N SER A 5 -9.05 7.26 0.13
CA SER A 5 -10.34 6.88 -0.42
C SER A 5 -10.33 5.49 -1.05
N GLN A 6 -9.18 4.81 -1.08
CA GLN A 6 -9.07 3.45 -1.63
C GLN A 6 -9.53 2.42 -0.60
N SER A 7 -10.22 1.39 -1.07
CA SER A 7 -10.54 0.23 -0.25
C SER A 7 -9.28 -0.54 0.14
N GLN A 8 -9.29 -1.15 1.32
CA GLN A 8 -8.23 -2.04 1.74
C GLN A 8 -8.27 -3.33 0.90
N ALA A 9 -7.10 -3.84 0.50
CA ALA A 9 -7.01 -5.14 -0.16
C ALA A 9 -7.35 -6.27 0.82
N GLU A 10 -7.94 -7.34 0.32
CA GLU A 10 -8.29 -8.53 1.11
C GLU A 10 -8.04 -9.80 0.28
N TYR A 11 -7.91 -10.93 0.98
CA TYR A 11 -7.89 -12.23 0.33
C TYR A 11 -9.32 -12.69 0.08
N SER A 12 -9.57 -13.22 -1.11
CA SER A 12 -10.84 -13.83 -1.49
C SER A 12 -10.61 -15.04 -2.40
N PRO A 13 -11.45 -16.10 -2.31
CA PRO A 13 -11.44 -17.19 -3.29
C PRO A 13 -11.96 -16.74 -4.67
N GLU A 14 -12.78 -15.68 -4.72
CA GLU A 14 -13.29 -15.12 -5.96
C GLU A 14 -12.32 -14.07 -6.52
N ASN A 15 -12.13 -14.07 -7.83
CA ASN A 15 -11.27 -13.09 -8.49
C ASN A 15 -12.09 -11.91 -9.03
N TYR A 16 -12.04 -10.78 -8.32
CA TYR A 16 -12.58 -9.48 -8.75
C TYR A 16 -11.47 -8.50 -9.21
N GLY A 17 -10.23 -8.97 -9.37
CA GLY A 17 -9.09 -8.16 -9.81
C GLY A 17 -8.46 -7.31 -8.71
N HIS A 18 -7.40 -6.57 -9.06
CA HIS A 18 -6.61 -5.75 -8.15
C HIS A 18 -6.47 -4.33 -8.69
N PHE A 19 -7.33 -3.42 -8.22
CA PHE A 19 -7.41 -2.03 -8.69
C PHE A 19 -6.07 -1.27 -8.58
N GLY A 20 -5.41 -1.32 -7.42
CA GLY A 20 -4.16 -0.60 -7.19
C GLY A 20 -2.97 -1.06 -8.05
N LEU A 21 -3.07 -2.24 -8.68
CA LEU A 21 -2.04 -2.79 -9.58
C LEU A 21 -2.50 -2.81 -11.04
N ASN A 22 -3.75 -2.40 -11.32
CA ASN A 22 -4.38 -2.51 -12.63
C ASN A 22 -4.30 -3.93 -13.23
N LEU A 23 -4.54 -4.96 -12.40
CA LEU A 23 -4.50 -6.36 -12.82
C LEU A 23 -5.89 -7.00 -12.72
N ARG A 24 -6.32 -7.72 -13.75
CA ARG A 24 -7.59 -8.46 -13.73
C ARG A 24 -7.55 -9.72 -12.86
N ARG A 25 -6.37 -10.29 -12.68
CA ARG A 25 -6.11 -11.45 -11.81
C ARG A 25 -4.85 -11.20 -11.02
N TYR A 26 -4.92 -11.42 -9.72
CA TYR A 26 -3.77 -11.29 -8.85
C TYR A 26 -3.89 -12.26 -7.68
N ALA A 27 -2.77 -12.90 -7.34
CA ALA A 27 -2.66 -13.74 -6.16
C ALA A 27 -1.22 -13.67 -5.65
N HIS A 28 -1.04 -13.72 -4.32
CA HIS A 28 0.28 -13.90 -3.74
C HIS A 28 0.76 -15.34 -3.94
N PHE A 29 2.02 -15.49 -4.35
CA PHE A 29 2.63 -16.79 -4.65
C PHE A 29 4.09 -16.92 -4.19
N THR A 30 4.83 -15.82 -4.14
CA THR A 30 6.30 -15.81 -4.05
C THR A 30 6.88 -15.93 -2.63
N SER A 31 6.06 -16.02 -1.57
CA SER A 31 6.55 -16.06 -0.18
C SER A 31 5.79 -17.05 0.73
N PRO A 32 5.72 -18.36 0.37
CA PRO A 32 5.01 -19.37 1.16
C PRO A 32 5.56 -19.59 2.57
N ILE A 33 6.80 -19.21 2.84
CA ILE A 33 7.42 -19.32 4.18
C ILE A 33 6.76 -18.37 5.19
N ARG A 34 6.34 -17.17 4.75
CA ARG A 34 5.83 -16.10 5.64
C ARG A 34 4.38 -15.70 5.37
N ARG A 35 3.74 -16.29 4.36
CA ARG A 35 2.35 -16.02 4.00
C ARG A 35 1.62 -17.32 3.72
N TYR A 36 0.56 -17.56 4.48
CA TYR A 36 -0.25 -18.77 4.35
C TYR A 36 -1.07 -18.79 3.04
N SER A 37 -1.44 -17.62 2.51
CA SER A 37 -2.11 -17.49 1.21
C SER A 37 -1.27 -18.07 0.07
N ASP A 38 0.01 -17.73 0.01
CA ASP A 38 0.95 -18.29 -0.97
C ASP A 38 1.02 -19.82 -0.83
N LEU A 39 1.05 -20.38 0.39
CA LEU A 39 1.05 -21.83 0.62
C LEU A 39 -0.21 -22.51 0.06
N ILE A 40 -1.39 -21.90 0.22
CA ILE A 40 -2.63 -22.41 -0.38
C ILE A 40 -2.56 -22.39 -1.91
N VAL A 41 -2.01 -21.32 -2.51
CA VAL A 41 -1.82 -21.24 -3.97
C VAL A 41 -0.85 -22.32 -4.46
N HIS A 42 0.27 -22.54 -3.77
CA HIS A 42 1.23 -23.61 -4.08
C HIS A 42 0.54 -24.99 -4.06
N ARG A 43 -0.24 -25.29 -3.02
CA ARG A 43 -1.03 -26.54 -2.94
C ARG A 43 -2.05 -26.66 -4.06
N GLY A 44 -2.71 -25.56 -4.43
CA GLY A 44 -3.62 -25.49 -5.57
C GLY A 44 -2.94 -25.86 -6.88
N LEU A 45 -1.74 -25.35 -7.12
CA LEU A 45 -0.94 -25.66 -8.32
C LEU A 45 -0.46 -27.11 -8.34
N VAL A 46 0.01 -27.64 -7.20
CA VAL A 46 0.43 -29.05 -7.08
C VAL A 46 -0.72 -29.99 -7.44
N ARG A 47 -1.94 -29.66 -6.98
CA ARG A 47 -3.16 -30.38 -7.33
C ARG A 47 -3.48 -30.27 -8.81
N ALA A 48 -3.58 -29.04 -9.33
CA ALA A 48 -4.02 -28.77 -10.70
C ALA A 48 -3.09 -29.36 -11.77
N HIS A 49 -1.80 -29.48 -11.47
CA HIS A 49 -0.78 -29.97 -12.40
C HIS A 49 -0.20 -31.33 -12.01
N HIS A 50 -0.73 -31.99 -10.97
CA HIS A 50 -0.27 -33.30 -10.50
C HIS A 50 1.24 -33.34 -10.17
N PHE A 51 1.78 -32.29 -9.56
CA PHE A 51 3.22 -32.20 -9.23
C PHE A 51 3.65 -32.99 -8.00
N GLY A 52 2.74 -33.69 -7.34
CA GLY A 52 3.04 -34.48 -6.15
C GLY A 52 1.81 -34.75 -5.29
N LYS A 53 2.05 -35.25 -4.09
CA LYS A 53 1.01 -35.67 -3.15
C LYS A 53 0.53 -34.55 -2.22
N ASP A 54 1.28 -33.45 -2.12
CA ASP A 54 0.99 -32.32 -1.21
C ASP A 54 0.06 -31.26 -1.84
N GLY A 55 -0.86 -31.70 -2.70
CA GLY A 55 -1.85 -30.84 -3.33
C GLY A 55 -2.94 -30.38 -2.35
N LEU A 56 -3.73 -29.39 -2.78
CA LEU A 56 -4.94 -29.00 -2.07
C LEU A 56 -5.90 -30.22 -1.96
N PRO A 57 -6.50 -30.51 -0.79
CA PRO A 57 -7.37 -31.68 -0.61
C PRO A 57 -8.55 -31.71 -1.59
N GLU A 58 -9.01 -32.91 -1.98
CA GLU A 58 -10.13 -33.06 -2.94
C GLU A 58 -11.47 -32.54 -2.43
N GLY A 59 -11.69 -32.60 -1.12
CA GLY A 59 -12.90 -32.10 -0.48
C GLY A 59 -12.87 -30.62 -0.12
N THR A 60 -11.87 -29.85 -0.56
CA THR A 60 -11.80 -28.42 -0.22
C THR A 60 -12.88 -27.65 -0.95
N THR A 61 -13.82 -27.07 -0.19
CA THR A 61 -14.94 -26.32 -0.76
C THR A 61 -14.62 -24.82 -0.89
N PRO A 62 -15.32 -24.07 -1.77
CA PRO A 62 -15.18 -22.62 -1.85
C PRO A 62 -15.43 -21.90 -0.51
N GLU A 63 -16.37 -22.41 0.30
CA GLU A 63 -16.71 -21.86 1.61
C GLU A 63 -15.53 -21.99 2.59
N GLN A 64 -14.85 -23.14 2.59
CA GLN A 64 -13.65 -23.33 3.41
C GLN A 64 -12.53 -22.37 2.99
N LEU A 65 -12.37 -22.10 1.69
CA LEU A 65 -11.41 -21.12 1.20
C LEU A 65 -11.79 -19.69 1.62
N ALA A 66 -13.08 -19.36 1.64
CA ALA A 66 -13.56 -18.06 2.12
C ALA A 66 -13.29 -17.85 3.63
N GLU A 67 -13.48 -18.89 4.45
CA GLU A 67 -13.12 -18.86 5.88
C GLU A 67 -11.62 -18.65 6.07
N VAL A 68 -10.79 -19.39 5.34
CA VAL A 68 -9.33 -19.24 5.36
C VAL A 68 -8.93 -17.83 4.92
N ALA A 69 -9.51 -17.31 3.84
CA ALA A 69 -9.21 -15.97 3.34
C ALA A 69 -9.58 -14.87 4.34
N THR A 70 -10.72 -15.02 5.03
CA THR A 70 -11.15 -14.14 6.12
C THR A 70 -10.16 -14.18 7.28
N ALA A 71 -9.73 -15.38 7.68
CA ALA A 71 -8.75 -15.57 8.74
C ALA A 71 -7.40 -14.92 8.39
N ILE A 72 -6.86 -15.18 7.19
CA ILE A 72 -5.60 -14.58 6.73
C ILE A 72 -5.70 -13.06 6.76
N SER A 73 -6.74 -12.49 6.15
CA SER A 73 -6.97 -11.04 6.11
C SER A 73 -7.06 -10.43 7.52
N GLY A 74 -7.73 -11.12 8.45
CA GLY A 74 -7.79 -10.72 9.87
C GLY A 74 -6.42 -10.75 10.55
N THR A 75 -5.64 -11.81 10.33
CA THR A 75 -4.28 -11.91 10.90
C THR A 75 -3.31 -10.89 10.32
N GLU A 76 -3.43 -10.54 9.04
CA GLU A 76 -2.64 -9.51 8.38
C GLU A 76 -2.93 -8.14 8.99
N ARG A 77 -4.20 -7.77 9.17
CA ARG A 77 -4.58 -6.52 9.87
C ARG A 77 -4.04 -6.47 11.29
N ARG A 78 -4.11 -7.58 12.03
CA ARG A 78 -3.58 -7.67 13.39
C ARG A 78 -2.06 -7.52 13.41
N ALA A 79 -1.35 -8.14 12.48
CA ALA A 79 0.10 -8.03 12.36
C ALA A 79 0.53 -6.59 12.04
N MET A 80 -0.13 -5.94 11.07
CA MET A 80 0.11 -4.53 10.73
C MET A 80 -0.13 -3.60 11.92
N ALA A 81 -1.20 -3.83 12.69
CA ALA A 81 -1.50 -3.04 13.88
C ALA A 81 -0.41 -3.20 14.97
N ALA A 82 0.03 -4.43 15.23
CA ALA A 82 1.09 -4.72 16.19
C ALA A 82 2.45 -4.16 15.76
N GLU A 83 2.77 -4.22 14.46
CA GLU A 83 3.98 -3.61 13.90
C GLU A 83 3.96 -2.09 14.11
N ARG A 84 2.84 -1.44 13.75
CA ARG A 84 2.68 0.00 13.97
C ARG A 84 2.81 0.38 15.44
N GLU A 85 2.12 -0.31 16.33
CA GLU A 85 2.20 -0.08 17.78
C GLU A 85 3.64 -0.24 18.31
N THR A 86 4.38 -1.21 17.80
CA THR A 86 5.78 -1.42 18.18
C THR A 86 6.67 -0.28 17.70
N VAL A 87 6.51 0.14 16.43
CA VAL A 87 7.23 1.28 15.86
C VAL A 87 6.93 2.55 16.65
N ASP A 88 5.66 2.83 16.93
CA ASP A 88 5.22 4.02 17.68
C ASP A 88 5.85 4.05 19.09
N ARG A 89 5.88 2.91 19.79
CA ARG A 89 6.54 2.79 21.11
C ARG A 89 8.05 3.02 21.05
N LEU A 90 8.73 2.43 20.06
CA LEU A 90 10.18 2.56 19.92
C LEU A 90 10.58 3.99 19.56
N ILE A 91 9.83 4.63 18.67
CA ILE A 91 10.01 6.05 18.32
C ILE A 91 9.76 6.93 19.55
N ALA A 92 8.67 6.69 20.28
CA ALA A 92 8.37 7.46 21.49
C ALA A 92 9.45 7.28 22.57
N HIS A 93 10.00 6.08 22.71
CA HIS A 93 11.14 5.82 23.59
C HIS A 93 12.38 6.59 23.14
N HIS A 94 12.68 6.60 21.83
CA HIS A 94 13.84 7.31 21.29
C HIS A 94 13.73 8.83 21.46
N LEU A 95 12.52 9.39 21.34
CA LEU A 95 12.28 10.83 21.47
C LEU A 95 12.09 11.30 22.92
N ALA A 96 11.97 10.39 23.88
CA ALA A 96 11.79 10.74 25.30
C ALA A 96 12.95 11.58 25.86
N ASP A 97 14.17 11.31 25.40
CA ASP A 97 15.37 12.07 25.81
C ASP A 97 15.46 13.46 25.13
N GLN A 98 14.57 13.75 24.18
CA GLN A 98 14.55 14.98 23.39
C GLN A 98 13.35 15.88 23.71
N ILE A 99 12.71 15.69 24.87
CA ILE A 99 11.62 16.57 25.32
C ILE A 99 12.12 18.01 25.40
N GLY A 100 11.39 18.92 24.77
CA GLY A 100 11.72 20.33 24.63
C GLY A 100 12.40 20.70 23.31
N ALA A 101 12.85 19.72 22.52
CA ALA A 101 13.39 19.94 21.19
C ALA A 101 12.30 20.34 20.18
N THR A 102 12.72 21.02 19.12
CA THR A 102 11.87 21.51 18.03
C THR A 102 12.11 20.69 16.78
N PHE A 103 11.03 20.37 16.07
CA PHE A 103 11.04 19.52 14.89
C PHE A 103 10.20 20.14 13.78
N SER A 104 10.59 19.89 12.52
CA SER A 104 9.73 20.12 11.37
C SER A 104 8.76 18.96 11.20
N ALA A 105 7.49 19.27 10.99
CA ALA A 105 6.42 18.28 10.87
C ALA A 105 5.40 18.68 9.81
N ARG A 106 4.55 17.72 9.45
CA ARG A 106 3.42 17.91 8.55
C ARG A 106 2.12 17.52 9.22
N VAL A 107 1.09 18.33 9.06
CA VAL A 107 -0.27 17.99 9.52
C VAL A 107 -0.81 16.81 8.71
N THR A 108 -1.01 15.66 9.34
CA THR A 108 -1.53 14.44 8.73
C THR A 108 -3.04 14.27 8.93
N GLY A 109 -3.61 14.95 9.92
CA GLY A 109 -5.03 14.90 10.25
C GLY A 109 -5.47 16.08 11.10
N ALA A 110 -6.76 16.40 11.05
CA ALA A 110 -7.39 17.40 11.90
C ALA A 110 -8.68 16.83 12.47
N THR A 111 -8.96 17.11 13.73
CA THR A 111 -10.19 16.72 14.42
C THR A 111 -10.64 17.84 15.35
N LYS A 112 -11.84 17.72 15.94
CA LYS A 112 -12.31 18.66 16.98
C LYS A 112 -11.37 18.75 18.19
N ALA A 113 -10.62 17.69 18.49
CA ALA A 113 -9.74 17.65 19.65
C ALA A 113 -8.38 18.32 19.39
N GLY A 114 -7.96 18.45 18.12
CA GLY A 114 -6.62 18.92 17.78
C GLY A 114 -6.13 18.43 16.41
N LEU A 115 -4.83 18.61 16.19
CA LEU A 115 -4.12 18.21 14.97
C LEU A 115 -3.28 16.96 15.21
N PHE A 116 -3.26 16.07 14.22
CA PHE A 116 -2.26 15.03 14.10
C PHE A 116 -1.14 15.52 13.19
N VAL A 117 0.10 15.35 13.62
CA VAL A 117 1.30 15.74 12.88
C VAL A 117 2.24 14.55 12.76
N ALA A 118 2.94 14.45 11.64
CA ALA A 118 4.04 13.51 11.46
C ALA A 118 5.35 14.28 11.28
N LEU A 119 6.40 13.90 12.01
CA LEU A 119 7.72 14.53 11.89
C LEU A 119 8.34 14.21 10.52
N ASP A 120 8.99 15.20 9.90
CA ASP A 120 9.55 15.07 8.55
C ASP A 120 10.73 14.06 8.51
N GLU A 121 11.54 13.99 9.57
CA GLU A 121 12.75 13.15 9.61
C GLU A 121 12.47 11.73 10.11
N THR A 122 11.81 11.59 11.26
CA THR A 122 11.56 10.29 11.90
C THR A 122 10.27 9.62 11.44
N GLY A 123 9.37 10.37 10.79
CA GLY A 123 8.02 9.90 10.46
C GLY A 123 7.11 9.71 11.68
N ALA A 124 7.55 10.13 12.86
CA ALA A 124 6.83 9.94 14.12
C ALA A 124 5.49 10.68 14.11
N ASP A 125 4.39 9.96 14.36
CA ASP A 125 3.07 10.55 14.57
C ASP A 125 2.96 11.15 15.98
N GLY A 126 2.31 12.30 16.10
CA GLY A 126 1.95 12.86 17.40
C GLY A 126 0.79 13.84 17.32
N PHE A 127 0.41 14.34 18.49
CA PHE A 127 -0.82 15.08 18.68
C PHE A 127 -0.59 16.48 19.25
N ILE A 128 -1.25 17.48 18.66
CA ILE A 128 -1.30 18.86 19.14
C ILE A 128 -2.73 19.15 19.59
N PRO A 129 -2.97 19.30 20.91
CA PRO A 129 -4.30 19.64 21.41
C PRO A 129 -4.78 21.00 20.89
N ALA A 130 -6.06 21.10 20.53
CA ALA A 130 -6.65 22.35 20.03
C ALA A 130 -6.49 23.52 21.01
N SER A 131 -6.46 23.24 22.31
CA SER A 131 -6.23 24.24 23.38
C SER A 131 -4.83 24.88 23.36
N THR A 132 -3.87 24.29 22.62
CA THR A 132 -2.49 24.78 22.52
C THR A 132 -2.18 25.48 21.20
N LEU A 133 -3.12 25.52 20.24
CA LEU A 133 -2.91 26.08 18.90
C LEU A 133 -2.84 27.61 18.87
N GLY A 134 -3.28 28.30 19.93
CA GLY A 134 -3.20 29.76 19.99
C GLY A 134 -4.17 30.36 21.00
N ALA A 135 -4.38 31.68 20.89
CA ALA A 135 -5.28 32.43 21.76
C ALA A 135 -6.72 32.55 21.21
N ASP A 136 -7.04 31.82 20.14
CA ASP A 136 -8.34 31.83 19.49
C ASP A 136 -9.10 30.52 19.73
N TYR A 137 -10.40 30.55 19.53
CA TYR A 137 -11.22 29.35 19.54
C TYR A 137 -11.18 28.71 18.14
N TYR A 138 -10.59 27.51 18.05
CA TYR A 138 -10.44 26.78 16.78
C TYR A 138 -11.61 25.83 16.55
N ARG A 139 -12.34 26.03 15.45
CA ARG A 139 -13.44 25.16 15.03
C ARG A 139 -12.99 24.22 13.92
N PHE A 140 -13.40 22.96 14.03
CA PHE A 140 -13.16 21.97 12.98
C PHE A 140 -14.12 22.15 11.80
N ASP A 141 -13.55 22.37 10.62
CA ASP A 141 -14.26 22.38 9.34
C ASP A 141 -14.01 21.03 8.64
N GLU A 142 -15.06 20.22 8.56
CA GLU A 142 -15.01 18.87 7.99
C GLU A 142 -14.81 18.88 6.47
N THR A 143 -15.33 19.89 5.77
CA THR A 143 -15.22 20.01 4.31
C THR A 143 -13.79 20.34 3.91
N ARG A 144 -13.14 21.21 4.69
CA ARG A 144 -11.75 21.62 4.46
C ARG A 144 -10.73 20.72 5.15
N GLN A 145 -11.18 19.81 6.02
CA GLN A 145 -10.33 18.99 6.90
C GLN A 145 -9.29 19.85 7.62
N ALA A 146 -9.78 20.91 8.28
CA ALA A 146 -8.94 21.95 8.86
C ALA A 146 -9.50 22.45 10.19
N LEU A 147 -8.62 22.93 11.06
CA LEU A 147 -8.99 23.75 12.22
C LEU A 147 -8.85 25.22 11.84
N VAL A 148 -9.93 26.00 12.03
CA VAL A 148 -10.01 27.42 11.68
C VAL A 148 -10.34 28.23 12.93
N GLY A 149 -9.55 29.26 13.23
CA GLY A 149 -9.79 30.20 14.31
C GLY A 149 -10.98 31.11 14.02
N ASP A 150 -11.95 31.17 14.94
CA ASP A 150 -13.20 31.91 14.76
C ASP A 150 -12.99 33.43 14.61
N ARG A 151 -12.01 34.01 15.32
CA ARG A 151 -11.75 35.46 15.33
C ARG A 151 -10.65 35.88 14.37
N THR A 152 -9.61 35.08 14.28
CA THR A 152 -8.38 35.36 13.52
C THR A 152 -8.47 34.90 12.07
N GLY A 153 -9.31 33.90 11.78
CA GLY A 153 -9.31 33.21 10.49
C GLY A 153 -8.02 32.44 10.20
N GLU A 154 -7.19 32.18 11.22
CA GLU A 154 -6.01 31.32 11.13
C GLU A 154 -6.45 29.88 10.88
N MET A 155 -5.84 29.21 9.90
CA MET A 155 -6.24 27.88 9.47
C MET A 155 -5.04 26.94 9.42
N HIS A 156 -5.20 25.77 10.04
CA HIS A 156 -4.29 24.65 9.92
C HIS A 156 -5.02 23.49 9.23
N ARG A 157 -4.59 23.16 8.01
CA ARG A 157 -5.20 22.10 7.19
C ARG A 157 -4.26 20.92 7.04
N ILE A 158 -4.83 19.77 6.69
CA ILE A 158 -4.05 18.59 6.32
C ILE A 158 -3.07 18.95 5.18
N GLY A 159 -1.80 18.57 5.37
CA GLY A 159 -0.72 18.78 4.41
C GLY A 159 0.18 19.98 4.70
N ASP A 160 -0.23 20.91 5.58
CA ASP A 160 0.59 22.05 5.95
C ASP A 160 1.87 21.61 6.66
N ARG A 161 2.98 22.30 6.37
CA ARG A 161 4.25 22.14 7.10
C ARG A 161 4.24 23.08 8.30
N VAL A 162 4.66 22.56 9.44
CA VAL A 162 4.62 23.25 10.72
C VAL A 162 5.90 22.99 11.52
N GLU A 163 6.25 23.92 12.40
CA GLU A 163 7.26 23.70 13.42
C GLU A 163 6.59 23.37 14.74
N VAL A 164 7.07 22.30 15.37
CA VAL A 164 6.47 21.76 16.59
C VAL A 164 7.53 21.54 17.66
N LYS A 165 7.16 21.76 18.91
CA LYS A 165 8.01 21.46 20.08
C LYS A 165 7.50 20.22 20.78
N LEU A 166 8.36 19.24 21.02
CA LEU A 166 8.01 18.07 21.80
C LEU A 166 7.83 18.48 23.26
N VAL A 167 6.64 18.26 23.82
CA VAL A 167 6.32 18.64 25.21
C VAL A 167 6.16 17.44 26.12
N GLU A 168 5.80 16.29 25.57
CA GLU A 168 5.62 15.05 26.31
C GLU A 168 5.80 13.85 25.40
N ALA A 169 6.49 12.83 25.91
CA ALA A 169 6.60 11.53 25.26
C ALA A 169 6.18 10.46 26.28
N ALA A 170 5.31 9.55 25.85
CA ALA A 170 4.86 8.41 26.65
C ALA A 170 5.27 7.10 25.96
N PRO A 171 6.49 6.59 26.20
CA PRO A 171 7.05 5.43 25.50
C PRO A 171 6.17 4.18 25.55
N VAL A 172 5.57 3.89 26.71
CA VAL A 172 4.71 2.71 26.88
C VAL A 172 3.43 2.81 26.05
N ALA A 173 2.89 4.02 25.92
CA ALA A 173 1.69 4.28 25.12
C ALA A 173 1.98 4.49 23.63
N GLY A 174 3.24 4.66 23.23
CA GLY A 174 3.61 5.04 21.87
C GLY A 174 3.09 6.42 21.46
N ALA A 175 2.91 7.33 22.42
CA ALA A 175 2.26 8.61 22.19
C ALA A 175 3.22 9.79 22.37
N LEU A 176 3.13 10.76 21.47
CA LEU A 176 3.89 12.00 21.49
C LEU A 176 2.92 13.19 21.50
N ARG A 177 3.17 14.14 22.40
CA ARG A 177 2.44 15.40 22.46
C ARG A 177 3.35 16.54 22.02
N PHE A 178 2.81 17.37 21.15
CA PHE A 178 3.50 18.51 20.59
C PHE A 178 2.77 19.82 20.93
N GLU A 179 3.53 20.90 20.98
CA GLU A 179 3.02 22.27 20.96
C GLU A 179 3.38 22.91 19.61
N LEU A 180 2.44 23.63 19.00
CA LEU A 180 2.64 24.30 17.73
C LEU A 180 3.44 25.61 17.92
N LEU A 181 4.50 25.80 17.14
CA LEU A 181 5.29 27.03 17.15
C LEU A 181 5.04 27.91 15.93
N SER A 182 4.66 27.33 14.79
CA SER A 182 4.41 28.04 13.54
C SER A 182 2.99 28.59 13.43
N GLU A 183 2.83 29.79 12.89
CA GLU A 183 1.53 30.36 12.53
C GLU A 183 0.91 29.63 11.32
N GLY A 184 -0.42 29.53 11.30
CA GLY A 184 -1.22 28.92 10.25
C GLY A 184 -1.45 29.83 9.04
N ALA A 185 -2.06 29.27 8.00
CA ALA A 185 -2.46 30.05 6.84
C ALA A 185 -3.70 30.89 7.18
N TYR A 186 -3.69 32.19 6.89
CA TYR A 186 -4.86 33.04 7.11
C TYR A 186 -5.80 33.00 5.92
N VAL A 187 -7.10 32.86 6.17
CA VAL A 187 -8.12 33.04 5.13
C VAL A 187 -8.07 34.51 4.66
N ARG A 188 -7.89 34.72 3.34
CA ARG A 188 -7.84 36.06 2.72
C ARG A 188 -9.09 36.87 3.12
N GLY A 189 -8.89 37.92 3.92
CA GLY A 189 -9.95 38.80 4.42
C GLY A 189 -9.88 39.12 5.92
N ALA A 190 -9.17 38.32 6.73
CA ALA A 190 -9.18 38.45 8.20
C ALA A 190 -8.13 39.43 8.80
N ARG A 191 -7.32 40.11 7.97
CA ARG A 191 -6.27 41.03 8.46
C ARG A 191 -6.75 42.46 8.79
N ALA A 192 -8.03 42.65 9.06
CA ALA A 192 -8.57 43.92 9.51
C ALA A 192 -9.00 43.84 10.99
N GLY A 193 -8.05 43.80 11.95
CA GLY A 193 -8.45 44.11 13.33
C GLY A 193 -7.58 43.68 14.52
N VAL A 194 -6.54 42.86 14.37
CA VAL A 194 -5.80 42.37 15.56
C VAL A 194 -4.33 42.82 15.52
N ARG A 195 -4.03 43.89 16.27
CA ARG A 195 -2.65 44.31 16.56
C ARG A 195 -1.95 43.22 17.39
N ALA A 196 -0.71 42.92 17.00
CA ALA A 196 0.19 41.99 17.66
C ALA A 196 0.41 42.37 19.14
N GLY A 197 -0.19 41.59 20.04
CA GLY A 197 0.15 41.57 21.46
C GLY A 197 1.35 40.67 21.69
N ARG A 198 2.51 41.27 21.93
CA ARG A 198 3.78 40.62 22.27
C ARG A 198 3.58 39.69 23.49
N ARG A 199 3.89 38.39 23.37
CA ARG A 199 3.90 37.41 24.49
C ARG A 199 4.80 37.94 25.63
N PRO A 200 4.36 38.00 26.91
CA PRO A 200 5.24 38.31 28.02
C PRO A 200 6.05 37.06 28.40
N GLY A 201 7.37 37.23 28.57
CA GLY A 201 8.27 36.20 29.11
C GLY A 201 8.06 35.96 30.62
N PRO A 202 8.70 34.93 31.19
CA PRO A 202 8.41 34.47 32.55
C PRO A 202 9.10 35.39 33.58
N GLY A 203 8.32 35.97 34.49
CA GLY A 203 8.83 36.94 35.47
C GLY A 203 8.08 36.91 36.80
N LYS A 204 8.63 36.12 37.74
CA LYS A 204 8.62 36.24 39.21
C LYS A 204 7.28 36.30 39.98
N ALA A 205 7.13 35.29 40.82
CA ALA A 205 6.21 35.20 41.95
C ALA A 205 6.19 36.44 42.83
N ARG A 206 4.98 36.86 43.24
CA ARG A 206 4.78 37.71 44.41
C ARG A 206 3.78 37.07 45.36
N SER A 207 4.30 36.81 46.54
CA SER A 207 3.65 36.38 47.77
C SER A 207 2.54 37.34 48.21
N LEU A 208 1.38 36.80 48.57
CA LEU A 208 0.40 37.46 49.42
C LEU A 208 0.23 36.60 50.69
N LYS A 209 0.48 37.24 51.84
CA LYS A 209 0.24 36.71 53.19
C LYS A 209 -1.09 37.29 53.74
N PRO A 210 -1.64 36.71 54.82
CA PRO A 210 -3.08 36.45 54.97
C PRO A 210 -3.79 37.47 55.86
N ALA A 211 -5.13 37.46 55.83
CA ALA A 211 -5.96 38.18 56.80
C ALA A 211 -6.93 37.20 57.49
N GLY A 212 -6.99 37.33 58.81
CA GLY A 212 -7.60 36.41 59.78
C GLY A 212 -9.14 36.44 59.89
N ASP A 213 -9.57 35.56 60.79
CA ASP A 213 -10.90 35.10 61.18
C ASP A 213 -11.98 36.15 61.54
N ALA A 214 -13.24 35.75 61.34
CA ALA A 214 -14.33 35.96 62.31
C ALA A 214 -15.56 35.04 62.04
N THR A 215 -15.73 34.03 62.91
CA THR A 215 -16.97 33.54 63.57
C THR A 215 -18.37 33.68 62.94
N GLY A 216 -19.14 32.56 62.95
CA GLY A 216 -20.49 32.34 62.40
C GLY A 216 -21.71 32.95 63.16
N PRO A 217 -22.95 32.41 62.99
CA PRO A 217 -23.29 31.02 63.37
C PRO A 217 -24.26 30.26 62.43
N ALA A 218 -24.45 28.98 62.76
CA ALA A 218 -25.19 27.94 62.07
C ALA A 218 -26.73 28.07 62.07
N ARG A 219 -27.38 27.52 61.04
CA ARG A 219 -28.68 26.83 61.17
C ARG A 219 -28.75 25.56 60.32
N ARG A 220 -29.42 24.60 60.93
CA ARG A 220 -29.57 23.17 60.67
C ARG A 220 -30.69 22.91 59.66
N GLY A 221 -30.58 21.86 58.84
CA GLY A 221 -31.65 21.34 58.01
C GLY A 221 -31.29 19.96 57.47
N GLU A 222 -31.84 18.92 58.11
CA GLU A 222 -31.66 17.50 57.85
C GLU A 222 -32.24 17.03 56.51
N GLY A 223 -31.65 15.97 55.95
CA GLY A 223 -32.22 15.21 54.83
C GLY A 223 -31.23 14.28 54.12
N THR A 224 -31.12 13.04 54.58
CA THR A 224 -30.54 11.86 53.87
C THR A 224 -31.54 10.72 54.13
N PRO A 225 -31.60 9.58 53.38
CA PRO A 225 -30.54 9.04 52.53
C PRO A 225 -30.98 8.35 51.21
N GLY A 226 -30.02 8.15 50.30
CA GLY A 226 -30.23 7.46 49.02
C GLY A 226 -28.98 6.70 48.54
N ARG A 227 -28.76 5.55 49.18
CA ARG A 227 -27.94 4.37 48.87
C ARG A 227 -27.47 4.15 47.40
N GLY A 228 -26.19 3.76 47.24
CA GLY A 228 -25.76 2.75 46.25
C GLY A 228 -24.79 3.15 45.12
N LYS A 229 -23.51 2.76 45.25
CA LYS A 229 -22.55 2.48 44.15
C LYS A 229 -22.91 1.14 43.46
N PRO A 230 -22.14 0.57 42.48
CA PRO A 230 -21.07 1.06 41.60
C PRO A 230 -21.34 0.74 40.10
N GLY A 231 -20.44 1.13 39.20
CA GLY A 231 -20.57 0.99 37.73
C GLY A 231 -20.47 -0.43 37.17
N THR A 232 -20.66 -0.59 35.85
CA THR A 232 -20.24 -1.74 35.02
C THR A 232 -20.53 -1.48 33.54
N GLN A 233 -19.54 -1.83 32.70
CA GLN A 233 -19.54 -2.38 31.34
C GLN A 233 -20.68 -2.05 30.36
N VAL A 234 -20.28 -1.64 29.15
CA VAL A 234 -21.15 -1.46 27.99
C VAL A 234 -21.00 -2.65 27.03
N GLY A 235 -22.12 -3.31 26.78
CA GLY A 235 -22.46 -4.11 25.61
C GLY A 235 -23.92 -4.59 25.77
N PRO A 236 -24.59 -5.12 24.74
CA PRO A 236 -24.59 -4.77 23.31
C PRO A 236 -25.87 -3.98 22.93
N VAL A 237 -25.84 -3.21 21.84
CA VAL A 237 -27.01 -2.48 21.34
C VAL A 237 -27.74 -3.32 20.29
N GLY A 238 -28.98 -3.71 20.59
CA GLY A 238 -29.93 -4.27 19.64
C GLY A 238 -31.21 -3.45 19.59
N GLY A 239 -31.73 -3.25 18.38
CA GLY A 239 -33.17 -3.12 18.11
C GLY A 239 -33.77 -1.72 18.08
N GLY A 240 -33.52 -0.95 17.03
CA GLY A 240 -34.27 0.28 16.70
C GLY A 240 -34.81 0.22 15.26
N ARG A 241 -36.14 0.14 15.15
CA ARG A 241 -36.94 -0.03 13.93
C ARG A 241 -36.68 1.05 12.87
N GLY A 242 -36.20 0.63 11.70
CA GLY A 242 -36.15 1.43 10.48
C GLY A 242 -37.32 1.09 9.55
N THR A 243 -38.03 2.13 9.14
CA THR A 243 -39.09 2.15 8.13
C THR A 243 -38.65 1.45 6.83
N GLN A 244 -39.48 0.52 6.35
CA GLN A 244 -39.30 -0.19 5.09
C GLN A 244 -39.48 0.79 3.91
N THR A 245 -38.37 1.33 3.41
CA THR A 245 -38.30 1.79 2.02
C THR A 245 -37.96 0.56 1.18
N THR A 246 -38.93 0.11 0.41
CA THR A 246 -38.81 -1.02 -0.52
C THR A 246 -37.68 -0.76 -1.52
N MET A 247 -36.52 -1.39 -1.31
CA MET A 247 -35.51 -1.54 -2.35
C MET A 247 -36.13 -2.43 -3.43
N SER A 248 -36.36 -1.85 -4.60
CA SER A 248 -36.66 -2.58 -5.81
C SER A 248 -35.60 -3.65 -6.01
N ALA A 249 -36.06 -4.87 -6.31
CA ALA A 249 -35.22 -6.01 -6.65
C ALA A 249 -34.19 -5.61 -7.71
N ILE A 250 -32.92 -5.90 -7.45
CA ILE A 250 -31.90 -5.95 -8.49
C ILE A 250 -32.30 -7.13 -9.38
N ASP A 251 -32.59 -6.80 -10.64
CA ASP A 251 -32.96 -7.70 -11.71
C ASP A 251 -31.92 -8.85 -11.84
N PRO A 252 -32.32 -10.13 -11.66
CA PRO A 252 -31.43 -11.27 -11.83
C PRO A 252 -31.12 -11.60 -13.30
N THR A 253 -31.48 -10.73 -14.26
CA THR A 253 -31.22 -10.92 -15.70
C THR A 253 -30.00 -10.14 -16.23
N GLY A 254 -28.99 -9.88 -15.39
CA GLY A 254 -27.64 -9.63 -15.90
C GLY A 254 -27.16 -10.84 -16.73
N PRO A 255 -26.38 -10.67 -17.82
CA PRO A 255 -26.03 -11.79 -18.68
C PRO A 255 -25.21 -12.80 -17.88
N SER A 256 -25.87 -13.90 -17.53
CA SER A 256 -25.24 -15.14 -17.13
C SER A 256 -24.27 -15.51 -18.24
N TYR A 257 -22.97 -15.39 -17.98
CA TYR A 257 -21.95 -15.98 -18.85
C TYR A 257 -22.04 -17.49 -18.69
N ALA A 258 -23.02 -18.08 -19.38
CA ALA A 258 -23.11 -19.50 -19.60
C ALA A 258 -21.81 -19.93 -20.28
N TYR A 259 -21.07 -20.82 -19.63
CA TYR A 259 -19.99 -21.58 -20.26
C TYR A 259 -20.60 -22.45 -21.36
N GLY A 260 -20.79 -21.86 -22.54
CA GLY A 260 -21.13 -22.57 -23.75
C GLY A 260 -20.00 -23.53 -24.09
N LYS A 261 -20.35 -24.78 -24.42
CA LYS A 261 -19.42 -25.77 -24.97
C LYS A 261 -18.76 -25.17 -26.22
N VAL A 262 -17.49 -24.80 -26.08
CA VAL A 262 -16.68 -24.25 -27.17
C VAL A 262 -16.38 -25.39 -28.15
N ALA A 263 -16.71 -25.19 -29.42
CA ALA A 263 -16.32 -26.10 -30.49
C ALA A 263 -14.78 -26.18 -30.59
N PRO A 264 -14.19 -27.36 -30.83
CA PRO A 264 -12.74 -27.49 -30.92
C PRO A 264 -12.20 -26.70 -32.12
N VAL A 265 -11.22 -25.83 -31.88
CA VAL A 265 -10.50 -25.12 -32.95
C VAL A 265 -9.60 -26.11 -33.70
N PRO A 266 -9.62 -26.10 -35.05
CA PRO A 266 -8.73 -26.94 -35.85
C PRO A 266 -7.30 -26.39 -35.77
N GLY A 267 -6.39 -27.19 -35.22
CA GLY A 267 -4.95 -26.91 -35.18
C GLY A 267 -4.33 -27.35 -33.86
N GLY A 268 -3.52 -28.40 -33.91
CA GLY A 268 -2.83 -29.00 -32.75
C GLY A 268 -1.91 -28.03 -32.00
N GLU A 269 -1.20 -28.55 -31.00
CA GLU A 269 -0.27 -27.76 -30.18
C GLU A 269 0.76 -27.01 -31.06
N ARG A 270 0.95 -25.71 -30.79
CA ARG A 270 1.98 -24.92 -31.47
C ARG A 270 3.36 -25.50 -31.11
N PRO A 271 4.32 -25.58 -32.06
CA PRO A 271 5.62 -26.21 -31.81
C PRO A 271 6.47 -25.39 -30.85
N LEU A 272 6.58 -25.87 -29.60
CA LEU A 272 7.28 -25.16 -28.52
C LEU A 272 8.75 -24.86 -28.83
N GLY A 273 9.53 -25.87 -29.22
CA GLY A 273 10.97 -25.71 -29.41
C GLY A 273 11.30 -24.68 -30.50
N ARG A 274 10.56 -24.71 -31.61
CA ARG A 274 10.71 -23.74 -32.70
C ARG A 274 10.29 -22.34 -32.28
N ALA A 275 9.21 -22.22 -31.51
CA ALA A 275 8.76 -20.93 -30.98
C ALA A 275 9.82 -20.33 -30.05
N LEU A 276 10.31 -21.09 -29.07
CA LEU A 276 11.34 -20.65 -28.13
C LEU A 276 12.61 -20.20 -28.84
N ALA A 277 13.12 -20.98 -29.80
CA ALA A 277 14.32 -20.64 -30.56
C ALA A 277 14.14 -19.33 -31.36
N ARG A 278 12.99 -19.17 -32.02
CA ARG A 278 12.66 -17.92 -32.75
C ARG A 278 12.56 -16.73 -31.81
N GLY A 279 11.88 -16.90 -30.68
CA GLY A 279 11.73 -15.88 -29.64
C GLY A 279 13.07 -15.46 -29.06
N ALA A 280 13.95 -16.41 -28.72
CA ALA A 280 15.31 -16.15 -28.24
C ALA A 280 16.14 -15.33 -29.24
N LEU A 281 15.91 -15.52 -30.54
CA LEU A 281 16.53 -14.75 -31.62
C LEU A 281 15.83 -13.41 -31.89
N GLY A 282 14.85 -13.01 -31.08
CA GLY A 282 14.07 -11.78 -31.27
C GLY A 282 13.17 -11.79 -32.51
N ARG A 283 12.82 -12.98 -33.02
CA ARG A 283 11.98 -13.17 -34.21
C ARG A 283 10.59 -13.64 -33.84
N CYS A 284 9.61 -13.29 -34.68
CA CYS A 284 8.22 -13.71 -34.53
C CYS A 284 8.12 -15.25 -34.46
N PRO A 285 7.46 -15.83 -33.45
CA PRO A 285 7.35 -17.28 -33.29
C PRO A 285 6.49 -17.93 -34.39
N GLN A 286 5.53 -17.18 -34.96
CA GLN A 286 4.65 -17.64 -36.05
C GLN A 286 5.40 -17.71 -37.40
N CYS A 287 5.83 -16.57 -37.96
CA CYS A 287 6.49 -16.54 -39.27
C CYS A 287 8.00 -16.84 -39.24
N GLY A 288 8.70 -16.49 -38.15
CA GLY A 288 10.15 -16.66 -38.02
C GLY A 288 11.03 -15.63 -38.73
N THR A 289 10.43 -14.65 -39.42
CA THR A 289 11.14 -13.60 -40.19
C THR A 289 10.95 -12.20 -39.61
N GLY A 290 9.73 -11.86 -39.16
CA GLY A 290 9.45 -10.57 -38.54
C GLY A 290 10.20 -10.35 -37.23
N ARG A 291 10.67 -9.11 -36.98
CA ARG A 291 11.29 -8.72 -35.71
C ARG A 291 10.21 -8.56 -34.63
N MET A 292 10.46 -9.13 -33.45
CA MET A 292 9.57 -9.03 -32.30
C MET A 292 9.71 -7.70 -31.57
N PHE A 293 10.93 -7.16 -31.52
CA PHE A 293 11.25 -5.94 -30.81
C PHE A 293 11.50 -4.76 -31.75
N SER A 294 10.91 -3.62 -31.42
CA SER A 294 11.09 -2.33 -32.11
C SER A 294 12.31 -1.55 -31.59
N SER A 295 12.69 -1.80 -30.33
CA SER A 295 13.86 -1.25 -29.65
C SER A 295 14.43 -2.34 -28.73
N TYR A 296 15.36 -2.02 -27.84
CA TYR A 296 16.07 -3.00 -27.00
C TYR A 296 15.14 -4.01 -26.29
N LEU A 297 14.05 -3.58 -25.65
CA LEU A 297 13.05 -4.47 -25.00
C LEU A 297 11.59 -4.14 -25.35
N LYS A 298 11.37 -3.17 -26.22
CA LYS A 298 10.02 -2.72 -26.60
C LYS A 298 9.46 -3.63 -27.69
N VAL A 299 8.42 -4.38 -27.36
CA VAL A 299 7.77 -5.33 -28.28
C VAL A 299 6.88 -4.55 -29.26
N HIS A 300 6.81 -5.01 -30.52
CA HIS A 300 5.83 -4.49 -31.47
C HIS A 300 4.41 -4.87 -31.04
N GLU A 301 3.40 -4.05 -31.34
CA GLU A 301 2.00 -4.42 -31.07
C GLU A 301 1.53 -5.59 -31.95
N ALA A 302 1.99 -5.64 -33.20
CA ALA A 302 1.79 -6.75 -34.12
C ALA A 302 3.06 -7.00 -34.95
N CYS A 303 3.21 -8.23 -35.44
CA CYS A 303 4.34 -8.60 -36.30
C CYS A 303 4.28 -7.84 -37.65
N PRO A 304 5.36 -7.16 -38.08
CA PRO A 304 5.34 -6.38 -39.32
C PRO A 304 5.24 -7.20 -40.61
N VAL A 305 5.34 -8.54 -40.54
CA VAL A 305 5.33 -9.43 -41.71
C VAL A 305 4.05 -10.26 -41.80
N CYS A 306 3.60 -10.83 -40.68
CA CYS A 306 2.45 -11.74 -40.65
C CYS A 306 1.28 -11.24 -39.81
N ASP A 307 1.37 -10.01 -39.29
CA ASP A 307 0.34 -9.35 -38.48
C ASP A 307 -0.10 -10.13 -37.23
N GLU A 308 0.78 -10.98 -36.70
CA GLU A 308 0.54 -11.68 -35.43
C GLU A 308 0.52 -10.67 -34.29
N GLU A 309 -0.57 -10.64 -33.53
CA GLU A 309 -0.78 -9.73 -32.40
C GLU A 309 0.12 -10.11 -31.22
N PHE A 310 0.94 -9.16 -30.76
CA PHE A 310 1.80 -9.34 -29.59
C PHE A 310 1.38 -8.47 -28.41
N HIS A 311 0.53 -7.45 -28.59
CA HIS A 311 0.15 -6.48 -27.55
C HIS A 311 -0.42 -7.11 -26.27
N HIS A 312 -0.88 -8.35 -26.33
CA HIS A 312 -1.38 -9.13 -25.20
C HIS A 312 -0.28 -9.59 -24.22
N HIS A 313 0.99 -9.56 -24.62
CA HIS A 313 2.08 -10.13 -23.83
C HIS A 313 2.21 -9.44 -22.46
N ARG A 314 2.43 -10.22 -21.40
CA ARG A 314 2.66 -9.73 -20.02
C ARG A 314 3.99 -10.27 -19.51
N ALA A 315 5.08 -9.92 -20.18
CA ALA A 315 6.39 -10.54 -20.01
C ALA A 315 7.44 -9.57 -19.47
N ASP A 316 7.04 -8.64 -18.59
CA ASP A 316 7.93 -7.56 -18.13
C ASP A 316 8.74 -7.93 -16.88
N ASP A 317 8.17 -8.69 -15.95
CA ASP A 317 8.86 -9.03 -14.69
C ASP A 317 9.68 -10.34 -14.76
N ALA A 318 9.23 -11.33 -15.54
CA ALA A 318 9.88 -12.64 -15.62
C ALA A 318 11.29 -12.64 -16.24
N PRO A 319 11.59 -11.86 -17.31
CA PRO A 319 12.92 -11.88 -17.92
C PRO A 319 14.05 -11.44 -16.98
N PRO A 320 13.92 -10.35 -16.18
CA PRO A 320 14.92 -10.00 -15.17
C PRO A 320 15.25 -11.14 -14.19
N TYR A 321 14.24 -11.86 -13.66
CA TYR A 321 14.50 -13.00 -12.78
C TYR A 321 15.26 -14.13 -13.47
N ALA A 322 14.90 -14.44 -14.71
CA ALA A 322 15.61 -15.44 -15.52
C ALA A 322 17.06 -15.01 -15.81
N VAL A 323 17.31 -13.73 -16.09
CA VAL A 323 18.65 -13.18 -16.26
C VAL A 323 19.46 -13.33 -14.98
N ILE A 324 18.93 -12.91 -13.83
CA ILE A 324 19.63 -13.02 -12.53
C ILE A 324 19.99 -14.49 -12.25
N PHE A 325 19.06 -15.40 -12.49
CA PHE A 325 19.30 -16.83 -12.32
C PHE A 325 20.45 -17.32 -13.21
N VAL A 326 20.41 -17.07 -14.52
CA VAL A 326 21.44 -17.53 -15.46
C VAL A 326 22.79 -16.85 -15.19
N VAL A 327 22.82 -15.53 -15.04
CA VAL A 327 24.03 -14.75 -14.79
C VAL A 327 24.64 -15.15 -13.46
N GLY A 328 23.85 -15.33 -12.40
CA GLY A 328 24.32 -15.77 -11.10
C GLY A 328 25.04 -17.12 -11.17
N HIS A 329 24.49 -18.10 -11.91
CA HIS A 329 25.10 -19.42 -12.08
C HIS A 329 26.32 -19.43 -13.01
N ILE A 330 26.60 -18.34 -13.73
CA ILE A 330 27.83 -18.18 -14.51
C ILE A 330 28.87 -17.41 -13.70
N VAL A 331 28.49 -16.25 -13.17
CA VAL A 331 29.38 -15.31 -12.51
C VAL A 331 29.83 -15.83 -11.15
N VAL A 332 28.93 -16.38 -10.31
CA VAL A 332 29.30 -16.82 -8.96
C VAL A 332 30.29 -18.00 -9.00
N PRO A 333 30.06 -19.08 -9.77
CA PRO A 333 31.06 -20.15 -9.86
C PRO A 333 32.39 -19.68 -10.45
N LEU A 334 32.37 -18.80 -11.47
CA LEU A 334 33.59 -18.24 -12.04
C LEU A 334 34.35 -17.38 -11.02
N LEU A 335 33.64 -16.58 -10.23
CA LEU A 335 34.22 -15.79 -9.15
C LEU A 335 34.86 -16.68 -8.09
N VAL A 336 34.16 -17.71 -7.63
CA VAL A 336 34.70 -18.68 -6.66
C VAL A 336 35.93 -19.39 -7.21
N LEU A 337 35.90 -19.83 -8.48
CA LEU A 337 37.02 -20.48 -9.13
C LEU A 337 38.25 -19.56 -9.23
N VAL A 338 38.05 -18.30 -9.63
CA VAL A 338 39.14 -17.31 -9.73
C VAL A 338 39.72 -17.02 -8.35
N GLU A 339 38.88 -16.90 -7.32
CA GLU A 339 39.32 -16.71 -5.95
C GLU A 339 40.14 -17.91 -5.44
N GLU A 340 39.66 -19.14 -5.68
CA GLU A 340 40.34 -20.35 -5.21
C GLU A 340 41.72 -20.55 -5.87
N VAL A 341 41.83 -20.25 -7.17
CA VAL A 341 43.07 -20.46 -7.94
C VAL A 341 44.06 -19.32 -7.78
N PHE A 342 43.59 -18.07 -7.87
CA PHE A 342 44.47 -16.90 -8.01
C PHE A 342 44.50 -15.99 -6.78
N ARG A 343 43.49 -16.07 -5.89
CA ARG A 343 43.32 -15.16 -4.73
C ARG A 343 43.67 -13.70 -5.04
N PRO A 344 43.10 -13.10 -6.11
CA PRO A 344 43.49 -11.78 -6.52
C PRO A 344 42.94 -10.73 -5.55
N GLU A 345 43.51 -9.53 -5.61
CA GLU A 345 43.02 -8.41 -4.81
C GLU A 345 41.57 -8.06 -5.16
N VAL A 346 40.82 -7.56 -4.17
CA VAL A 346 39.39 -7.25 -4.30
C VAL A 346 39.07 -6.34 -5.48
N TRP A 347 39.95 -5.38 -5.82
CA TRP A 347 39.71 -4.49 -6.95
C TRP A 347 39.71 -5.22 -8.29
N VAL A 348 40.50 -6.29 -8.44
CA VAL A 348 40.54 -7.12 -9.65
C VAL A 348 39.19 -7.81 -9.84
N HIS A 349 38.60 -8.30 -8.75
CA HIS A 349 37.24 -8.85 -8.75
C HIS A 349 36.21 -7.81 -9.19
N LEU A 350 36.27 -6.60 -8.62
CA LEU A 350 35.32 -5.54 -8.96
C LEU A 350 35.41 -5.14 -10.44
N VAL A 351 36.62 -4.96 -10.97
CA VAL A 351 36.84 -4.54 -12.37
C VAL A 351 36.53 -5.65 -13.37
N THR A 352 36.61 -6.91 -12.97
CA THR A 352 36.33 -8.04 -13.86
C THR A 352 34.86 -8.46 -13.80
N PHE A 353 34.34 -8.74 -12.61
CA PHE A 353 33.02 -9.36 -12.45
C PHE A 353 31.87 -8.37 -12.53
N LEU A 354 32.03 -7.10 -12.12
CA LEU A 354 30.94 -6.12 -12.27
C LEU A 354 30.64 -5.82 -13.75
N PRO A 355 31.63 -5.51 -14.62
CA PRO A 355 31.36 -5.30 -16.04
C PRO A 355 30.88 -6.58 -16.73
N LEU A 356 31.44 -7.74 -16.39
CA LEU A 356 30.98 -9.02 -16.92
C LEU A 356 29.50 -9.26 -16.61
N THR A 357 29.10 -9.04 -15.35
CA THR A 357 27.70 -9.18 -14.90
C THR A 357 26.79 -8.22 -15.66
N LEU A 358 27.20 -6.96 -15.82
CA LEU A 358 26.44 -5.96 -16.56
C LEU A 358 26.26 -6.36 -18.04
N VAL A 359 27.35 -6.73 -18.72
CA VAL A 359 27.32 -7.11 -20.13
C VAL A 359 26.49 -8.36 -20.34
N LEU A 360 26.69 -9.42 -19.54
CA LEU A 360 25.89 -10.64 -19.63
C LEU A 360 24.40 -10.35 -19.40
N SER A 361 24.07 -9.50 -18.42
CA SER A 361 22.68 -9.12 -18.14
C SER A 361 22.05 -8.40 -19.33
N LEU A 362 22.78 -7.46 -19.95
CA LEU A 362 22.29 -6.72 -21.12
C LEU A 362 22.14 -7.61 -22.37
N VAL A 363 23.01 -8.60 -22.55
CA VAL A 363 22.91 -9.53 -23.69
C VAL A 363 21.77 -10.53 -23.49
N LEU A 364 21.61 -11.08 -22.29
CA LEU A 364 20.62 -12.12 -22.00
C LEU A 364 19.19 -11.60 -21.89
N LEU A 365 18.99 -10.35 -21.47
CA LEU A 365 17.66 -9.80 -21.24
C LEU A 365 16.72 -9.84 -22.46
N PRO A 366 17.10 -9.36 -23.67
CA PRO A 366 16.25 -9.46 -24.85
C PRO A 366 16.02 -10.91 -25.30
N VAL A 367 17.04 -11.77 -25.16
CA VAL A 367 16.95 -13.20 -25.52
C VAL A 367 15.91 -13.90 -24.65
N LEU A 368 16.00 -13.73 -23.33
CA LEU A 368 15.07 -14.34 -22.38
C LEU A 368 13.67 -13.74 -22.49
N LYS A 369 13.54 -12.42 -22.69
CA LYS A 369 12.24 -11.78 -22.93
C LYS A 369 11.56 -12.36 -24.18
N GLY A 370 12.30 -12.48 -25.28
CA GLY A 370 11.74 -12.99 -26.53
C GLY A 370 11.37 -14.47 -26.45
N ALA A 371 12.20 -15.29 -25.78
CA ALA A 371 11.88 -16.69 -25.51
C ALA A 371 10.61 -16.84 -24.66
N LEU A 372 10.45 -16.01 -23.62
CA LEU A 372 9.25 -16.01 -22.76
C LEU A 372 7.99 -15.58 -23.51
N ILE A 373 8.06 -14.56 -24.36
CA ILE A 373 6.91 -14.17 -25.20
C ILE A 373 6.55 -15.31 -26.16
N ALA A 374 7.54 -15.97 -26.75
CA ALA A 374 7.30 -17.12 -27.62
C ALA A 374 6.74 -18.34 -26.88
N LEU A 375 7.12 -18.55 -25.61
CA LEU A 375 6.50 -19.55 -24.73
C LEU A 375 5.02 -19.22 -24.50
N GLN A 376 4.71 -17.97 -24.15
CA GLN A 376 3.33 -17.49 -23.97
C GLN A 376 2.52 -17.72 -25.24
N TRP A 377 3.07 -17.37 -26.39
CA TRP A 377 2.45 -17.60 -27.69
C TRP A 377 2.23 -19.09 -27.97
N SER A 378 3.23 -19.95 -27.78
CA SER A 378 3.13 -21.38 -28.08
C SER A 378 2.10 -22.09 -27.19
N ARG A 379 1.95 -21.63 -25.93
CA ARG A 379 1.02 -22.21 -24.94
C ARG A 379 -0.29 -21.45 -24.84
N ARG A 380 -0.54 -20.48 -25.72
CA ARG A 380 -1.76 -19.66 -25.76
C ARG A 380 -2.07 -18.96 -24.42
N MET A 381 -1.03 -18.57 -23.68
CA MET A 381 -1.16 -17.84 -22.41
C MET A 381 -1.41 -16.35 -22.64
N HIS A 382 -1.96 -15.62 -21.66
CA HIS A 382 -2.04 -14.15 -21.67
C HIS A 382 -2.58 -13.54 -22.98
N GLY A 383 -3.76 -13.96 -23.44
CA GLY A 383 -4.42 -13.39 -24.62
C GLY A 383 -3.97 -13.91 -25.98
N PHE A 384 -2.96 -14.80 -26.03
CA PHE A 384 -2.55 -15.49 -27.27
C PHE A 384 -3.48 -16.65 -27.68
N ASP A 385 -4.54 -16.93 -26.92
CA ASP A 385 -5.63 -17.83 -27.31
C ASP A 385 -6.72 -17.04 -28.06
N PRO A 386 -6.96 -17.34 -29.35
CA PRO A 386 -7.99 -16.66 -30.14
C PRO A 386 -9.41 -16.79 -29.57
N ASN A 387 -9.67 -17.82 -28.75
CA ASN A 387 -10.99 -18.11 -28.19
C ASN A 387 -11.10 -17.71 -26.72
N SER A 388 -10.05 -17.09 -26.15
CA SER A 388 -10.15 -16.64 -24.77
C SER A 388 -11.20 -15.52 -24.67
N PRO A 389 -12.17 -15.61 -23.75
CA PRO A 389 -13.09 -14.51 -23.48
C PRO A 389 -12.37 -13.26 -22.93
N GLU A 390 -11.07 -13.36 -22.63
CA GLU A 390 -10.22 -12.27 -22.13
C GLU A 390 -9.38 -11.61 -23.23
N ARG A 391 -9.54 -12.00 -24.50
CA ARG A 391 -8.79 -11.42 -25.61
C ARG A 391 -9.02 -9.91 -25.68
N GLU A 392 -7.98 -9.13 -25.42
CA GLU A 392 -8.09 -7.67 -25.47
C GLU A 392 -8.17 -7.20 -26.93
N PRO A 393 -9.14 -6.35 -27.29
CA PRO A 393 -9.17 -5.78 -28.64
C PRO A 393 -7.86 -5.04 -28.91
N ARG A 394 -7.43 -5.00 -30.19
CA ARG A 394 -6.26 -4.21 -30.58
C ARG A 394 -6.42 -2.78 -30.04
N PRO A 395 -5.38 -2.20 -29.41
CA PRO A 395 -5.44 -0.80 -29.01
C PRO A 395 -5.81 0.06 -30.22
N SER A 396 -6.83 0.91 -30.09
CA SER A 396 -7.11 1.90 -31.15
C SER A 396 -5.90 2.81 -31.26
N ALA A 397 -5.35 2.97 -32.47
CA ALA A 397 -4.30 3.94 -32.72
C ALA A 397 -4.78 5.31 -32.18
N LEU A 398 -4.09 5.83 -31.16
CA LEU A 398 -4.31 7.19 -30.71
C LEU A 398 -4.20 8.10 -31.95
N PRO A 399 -5.12 9.05 -32.17
CA PRO A 399 -4.99 9.99 -33.28
C PRO A 399 -3.64 10.69 -33.14
N THR A 400 -2.80 10.53 -34.15
CA THR A 400 -1.54 11.25 -34.30
C THR A 400 -1.87 12.73 -34.12
N ALA A 401 -1.35 13.35 -33.05
CA ALA A 401 -1.45 14.78 -32.88
C ALA A 401 -0.83 15.44 -34.11
N THR A 402 -1.67 15.98 -34.98
CA THR A 402 -1.27 16.81 -36.10
C THR A 402 -0.47 18.00 -35.54
N GLN A 403 0.71 18.22 -36.11
CA GLN A 403 1.67 19.27 -35.72
C GLN A 403 1.06 20.66 -35.75
#